data_AF-A0A663LUN2-F1
#
_entry.id   AF-A0A663LUN2-F1
#
_cell.length_a   1.000
_cell.length_b   1.000
_cell.length_c   1.000
_cell.angle_alpha   90.00
_cell.angle_beta   90.00
_cell.angle_gamma   90.00
#
_symmetry.space_group_name_H-M   'P 1'
#
loop_
_entity.id
_entity.type
_entity.pdbx_description
1 polymer ?
#
loop_
_entity_poly.entity_id
_entity_poly.type
_entity_poly.pdbx_seq_one_letter_code
_entity_poly.pdbx_strand_id
1 'polypeptide(L)'
;FSSMLNTAILVVIDGYPVTRKQVNLLESARIIPVKIFELEMDAKEVFRRALLDEESMNRPPYLEHDSLQILAIKNSCYKQHIDAIRTYYKKEHQNWCVIDALQSKWWIWNKVLQEVQVVVKEIQTYLERIREGKAAGIADLCISPTELRYRLGEFGQYCPVSLAEKGELVDCSVTPSLQFAAEFRGHYYKMASQEELDKFLSRPEVYVPPLAPHPLPPPEMLPKKLTAADVKALFPVRAEMQGHCPVTYLDGKQRYEALVPGNIEYAAKYQDKLYIFESEEKLLKFMRLPEKYWNLKLPRKLPPIKKPILLTALPLAGYLEQGAATSLIKALNEVGCLKPKFPFLSVKKTALLFVACHLKAHNPRSSAPARQMYRRKLAQLMERCQLVPYLGAAMAGPYKEPRRRPPGFDGRLQAFLSLKDARPGFL
;
A
#
# COMPACT_ATOMS: atom_id res chain seq x y z
N PHE A 1 -14.43 5.06 -39.13
CA PHE A 1 -15.49 4.95 -38.11
C PHE A 1 -16.59 6.00 -38.31
N SER A 2 -16.27 7.31 -38.24
CA SER A 2 -17.26 8.40 -38.43
C SER A 2 -18.05 8.35 -39.76
N SER A 3 -17.43 7.94 -40.88
CA SER A 3 -18.14 7.81 -42.17
C SER A 3 -19.08 6.59 -42.28
N MET A 4 -18.97 5.59 -41.40
CA MET A 4 -19.78 4.36 -41.46
C MET A 4 -21.11 4.48 -40.71
N LEU A 5 -21.21 5.37 -39.73
CA LEU A 5 -22.37 5.46 -38.84
C LEU A 5 -23.54 6.27 -39.42
N ASN A 6 -23.30 7.09 -40.44
CA ASN A 6 -24.33 7.97 -41.04
C ASN A 6 -25.42 7.23 -41.83
N THR A 7 -25.37 5.90 -41.94
CA THR A 7 -26.34 5.09 -42.72
C THR A 7 -26.67 3.73 -42.07
N ALA A 8 -26.43 3.57 -40.77
CA ALA A 8 -26.48 2.26 -40.13
C ALA A 8 -27.91 1.69 -40.02
N ILE A 9 -28.22 0.71 -40.87
CA ILE A 9 -29.23 -0.31 -40.59
C ILE A 9 -28.69 -1.15 -39.43
N LEU A 10 -29.37 -1.11 -38.28
CA LEU A 10 -29.01 -1.96 -37.14
C LEU A 10 -29.40 -3.41 -37.47
N VAL A 11 -28.40 -4.29 -37.50
CA VAL A 11 -28.59 -5.73 -37.75
C VAL A 11 -28.28 -6.48 -36.48
N VAL A 12 -29.15 -7.43 -36.12
CA VAL A 12 -28.89 -8.39 -35.04
C VAL A 12 -28.33 -9.65 -35.66
N ILE A 13 -27.14 -10.05 -35.22
CA ILE A 13 -26.51 -11.32 -35.61
C ILE A 13 -26.75 -12.30 -34.46
N ASP A 14 -27.63 -13.26 -34.66
CA ASP A 14 -27.91 -14.31 -33.69
C ASP A 14 -27.05 -15.56 -33.96
N GLY A 15 -26.45 -16.12 -32.91
CA GLY A 15 -25.68 -17.36 -32.98
C GLY A 15 -24.37 -17.29 -33.79
N TYR A 16 -23.82 -16.11 -34.06
CA TYR A 16 -22.54 -15.94 -34.77
C TYR A 16 -21.79 -14.70 -34.25
N PRO A 17 -20.46 -14.75 -34.02
CA PRO A 17 -19.54 -15.84 -34.28
C PRO A 17 -19.46 -16.88 -33.14
N VAL A 18 -19.25 -18.15 -33.50
CA VAL A 18 -19.05 -19.29 -32.58
C VAL A 18 -17.61 -19.81 -32.55
N THR A 19 -16.76 -19.40 -33.51
CA THR A 19 -15.34 -19.79 -33.55
C THR A 19 -14.43 -18.60 -33.85
N ARG A 20 -13.14 -18.73 -33.50
CA ARG A 20 -12.14 -17.69 -33.79
C ARG A 20 -11.98 -17.39 -35.28
N LYS A 21 -12.12 -18.41 -36.15
CA LYS A 21 -12.05 -18.22 -37.61
C LYS A 21 -13.15 -17.28 -38.10
N GLN A 22 -14.35 -17.42 -37.55
CA GLN A 22 -15.49 -16.57 -37.88
C GLN A 22 -15.31 -15.13 -37.40
N VAL A 23 -14.69 -14.92 -36.23
CA VAL A 23 -14.29 -13.58 -35.78
C VAL A 23 -13.35 -12.92 -36.79
N ASN A 24 -12.32 -13.63 -37.25
CA ASN A 24 -11.39 -13.10 -38.25
C ASN A 24 -12.08 -12.78 -39.59
N LEU A 25 -13.12 -13.54 -39.99
CA LEU A 25 -13.92 -13.25 -41.18
C LEU A 25 -14.71 -11.95 -41.03
N LEU A 26 -15.35 -11.73 -39.87
CA LEU A 26 -16.06 -10.48 -39.57
C LEU A 26 -15.13 -9.28 -39.64
N GLU A 27 -13.93 -9.39 -39.05
CA GLU A 27 -12.92 -8.33 -39.10
C GLU A 27 -12.43 -8.05 -40.51
N SER A 28 -12.20 -9.09 -41.31
CA SER A 28 -11.80 -8.95 -42.71
C SER A 28 -12.87 -8.24 -43.53
N ALA A 29 -14.15 -8.48 -43.19
CA ALA A 29 -15.30 -7.79 -43.77
C ALA A 29 -15.57 -6.41 -43.12
N ARG A 30 -14.78 -6.00 -42.13
CA ARG A 30 -14.97 -4.77 -41.33
C ARG A 30 -16.33 -4.68 -40.64
N ILE A 31 -16.89 -5.82 -40.26
CA ILE A 31 -18.12 -5.93 -39.49
C ILE A 31 -17.73 -6.05 -38.01
N ILE A 32 -17.93 -4.98 -37.24
CA ILE A 32 -17.64 -4.96 -35.81
C ILE A 32 -18.98 -4.85 -35.06
N PRO A 33 -19.38 -5.87 -34.28
CA PRO A 33 -20.56 -5.77 -33.45
C PRO A 33 -20.44 -4.60 -32.47
N VAL A 34 -21.46 -3.75 -32.41
CA VAL A 34 -21.47 -2.58 -31.51
C VAL A 34 -21.62 -3.02 -30.05
N LYS A 35 -22.43 -4.04 -29.79
CA LYS A 35 -22.57 -4.67 -28.48
C LYS A 35 -22.79 -6.17 -28.68
N ILE A 36 -22.19 -6.99 -27.83
CA ILE A 36 -22.38 -8.45 -27.83
C ILE A 36 -23.03 -8.84 -26.52
N PHE A 37 -24.18 -9.50 -26.60
CA PHE A 37 -24.89 -10.01 -25.45
C PHE A 37 -24.68 -11.52 -25.32
N GLU A 38 -24.12 -11.93 -24.20
CA GLU A 38 -23.97 -13.32 -23.83
C GLU A 38 -25.04 -13.69 -22.80
N LEU A 39 -25.95 -14.60 -23.16
CA LEU A 39 -26.94 -15.15 -22.26
C LEU A 39 -26.32 -16.30 -21.46
N GLU A 40 -25.87 -16.02 -20.25
CA GLU A 40 -25.19 -16.99 -19.39
C GLU A 40 -26.21 -17.91 -18.71
N MET A 41 -26.01 -19.23 -18.85
CA MET A 41 -26.88 -20.26 -18.28
C MET A 41 -26.09 -21.55 -18.05
N ASP A 42 -26.37 -22.26 -16.95
CA ASP A 42 -25.80 -23.59 -16.74
C ASP A 42 -26.34 -24.59 -17.77
N ALA A 43 -25.46 -25.51 -18.20
CA ALA A 43 -25.79 -26.54 -19.16
C ALA A 43 -26.99 -27.39 -18.71
N LYS A 44 -27.11 -27.69 -17.41
CA LYS A 44 -28.24 -28.45 -16.87
C LYS A 44 -29.57 -27.75 -17.14
N GLU A 45 -29.61 -26.45 -16.94
CA GLU A 45 -30.80 -25.64 -17.19
C GLU A 45 -31.09 -25.52 -18.70
N VAL A 46 -30.05 -25.39 -19.54
CA VAL A 46 -30.20 -25.45 -21.00
C VAL A 46 -30.92 -26.73 -21.43
N PHE A 47 -30.44 -27.90 -20.96
CA PHE A 47 -31.07 -29.19 -21.30
C PHE A 47 -32.47 -29.33 -20.73
N ARG A 48 -32.71 -28.84 -19.50
CA ARG A 48 -34.04 -28.85 -18.89
C ARG A 48 -35.05 -28.04 -19.71
N ARG A 49 -34.66 -26.85 -20.18
CA ARG A 49 -35.52 -26.00 -21.02
C ARG A 49 -35.75 -26.61 -22.40
N ALA A 50 -34.74 -27.24 -23.00
CA ALA A 50 -34.89 -27.93 -24.27
C ALA A 50 -35.88 -29.09 -24.19
N LEU A 51 -35.85 -29.90 -23.12
CA LEU A 51 -36.80 -30.99 -22.94
C LEU A 51 -38.24 -30.47 -22.79
N LEU A 52 -38.44 -29.38 -22.04
CA LEU A 52 -39.76 -28.76 -21.91
C LEU A 52 -40.29 -28.19 -23.23
N ASP A 53 -39.40 -27.72 -24.10
CA ASP A 53 -39.77 -27.20 -25.42
C ASP A 53 -40.12 -28.34 -26.38
N GLU A 54 -39.42 -29.48 -26.29
CA GLU A 54 -39.74 -30.71 -27.04
C GLU A 54 -41.13 -31.26 -26.67
N GLU A 55 -41.53 -31.13 -25.40
CA GLU A 55 -42.85 -31.51 -24.88
C GLU A 55 -43.97 -30.49 -25.18
N SER A 56 -43.64 -29.33 -25.77
CA SER A 56 -44.58 -28.24 -26.04
C SER A 56 -45.51 -28.53 -27.22
N MET A 57 -46.81 -28.32 -27.03
CA MET A 57 -47.85 -28.46 -28.08
C MET A 57 -47.80 -27.36 -29.14
N ASN A 58 -46.95 -26.32 -28.96
CA ASN A 58 -46.85 -25.16 -29.85
C ASN A 58 -45.66 -25.24 -30.82
N ARG A 59 -45.14 -26.43 -31.10
CA ARG A 59 -43.93 -26.61 -31.92
C ARG A 59 -44.20 -26.31 -33.40
N PRO A 60 -43.28 -25.63 -34.11
CA PRO A 60 -43.42 -25.42 -35.55
C PRO A 60 -43.51 -26.74 -36.32
N PRO A 61 -44.18 -26.78 -37.49
CA PRO A 61 -44.37 -28.00 -38.27
C PRO A 61 -43.09 -28.47 -39.01
N TYR A 62 -41.97 -27.76 -38.89
CA TYR A 62 -40.71 -28.11 -39.55
C TYR A 62 -39.69 -28.71 -38.58
N LEU A 63 -38.75 -29.49 -39.13
CA LEU A 63 -37.73 -30.19 -38.36
C LEU A 63 -36.71 -29.21 -37.77
N GLU A 64 -36.56 -29.20 -36.45
CA GLU A 64 -35.55 -28.42 -35.75
C GLU A 64 -34.35 -29.30 -35.35
N HIS A 65 -33.13 -28.74 -35.44
CA HIS A 65 -31.90 -29.42 -35.01
C HIS A 65 -31.64 -29.21 -33.51
N ASP A 66 -32.60 -29.63 -32.69
CA ASP A 66 -32.70 -29.38 -31.26
C ASP A 66 -32.64 -30.66 -30.40
N SER A 67 -32.41 -31.82 -31.01
CA SER A 67 -32.19 -33.07 -30.25
C SER A 67 -31.12 -32.88 -29.17
N LEU A 68 -31.29 -33.55 -28.03
CA LEU A 68 -30.38 -33.45 -26.89
C LEU A 68 -28.91 -33.78 -27.26
N GLN A 69 -28.69 -34.68 -28.22
CA GLN A 69 -27.36 -35.02 -28.72
C GLN A 69 -26.73 -33.84 -29.48
N ILE A 70 -27.49 -33.17 -30.36
CA ILE A 70 -27.03 -31.99 -31.10
C ILE A 70 -26.77 -30.83 -30.13
N LEU A 71 -27.65 -30.62 -29.14
CA LEU A 71 -27.46 -29.60 -28.11
C LEU A 71 -26.21 -29.86 -27.27
N ALA A 72 -25.91 -31.12 -26.94
CA ALA A 72 -24.70 -31.48 -26.23
C ALA A 72 -23.43 -31.16 -27.04
N ILE A 73 -23.44 -31.45 -28.35
CA ILE A 73 -22.34 -31.09 -29.25
C ILE A 73 -22.18 -29.56 -29.36
N LYS A 74 -23.30 -28.83 -29.54
CA LYS A 74 -23.30 -27.35 -29.61
C LYS A 74 -22.74 -26.73 -28.33
N ASN A 75 -23.21 -27.18 -27.16
CA ASN A 75 -22.75 -26.71 -25.86
C ASN A 75 -21.26 -27.03 -25.62
N SER A 76 -20.79 -28.20 -26.03
CA SER A 76 -19.37 -28.56 -25.97
C SER A 76 -18.52 -27.62 -26.83
N CYS A 77 -18.92 -27.40 -28.09
CA CYS A 77 -18.25 -26.49 -29.01
C CYS A 77 -18.23 -25.03 -28.48
N TYR A 78 -19.36 -24.57 -27.95
CA TYR A 78 -19.47 -23.25 -27.30
C TYR A 78 -18.45 -23.10 -26.17
N LYS A 79 -18.43 -24.03 -25.22
CA LYS A 79 -17.51 -23.99 -24.07
C LYS A 79 -16.04 -24.02 -24.48
N GLN A 80 -15.71 -24.68 -25.59
CA GLN A 80 -14.34 -24.73 -26.11
C GLN A 80 -13.86 -23.39 -26.68
N HIS A 81 -14.75 -22.57 -27.25
CA HIS A 81 -14.37 -21.38 -28.01
C HIS A 81 -14.75 -20.06 -27.37
N ILE A 82 -15.82 -20.02 -26.55
CA ILE A 82 -16.38 -18.76 -26.06
C ILE A 82 -15.39 -17.95 -25.25
N ASP A 83 -14.56 -18.58 -24.41
CA ASP A 83 -13.60 -17.84 -23.58
C ASP A 83 -12.57 -17.10 -24.44
N ALA A 84 -12.07 -17.73 -25.50
CA ALA A 84 -11.13 -17.09 -26.41
C ALA A 84 -11.79 -15.91 -27.16
N ILE A 85 -13.04 -16.06 -27.58
CA ILE A 85 -13.82 -15.01 -28.28
C ILE A 85 -14.13 -13.86 -27.32
N ARG A 86 -14.61 -14.17 -26.12
CA ARG A 86 -14.93 -13.22 -25.06
C ARG A 86 -13.71 -12.40 -24.66
N THR A 87 -12.59 -13.06 -24.38
CA THR A 87 -11.32 -12.37 -24.04
C THR A 87 -10.87 -11.45 -25.15
N TYR A 88 -11.04 -11.88 -26.41
CA TYR A 88 -10.72 -11.05 -27.56
C TYR A 88 -11.57 -9.78 -27.64
N TYR A 89 -12.90 -9.90 -27.67
CA TYR A 89 -13.80 -8.74 -27.79
C TYR A 89 -13.73 -7.81 -26.58
N LYS A 90 -13.56 -8.36 -25.36
CA LYS A 90 -13.32 -7.55 -24.16
C LYS A 90 -12.04 -6.72 -24.28
N LYS A 91 -10.98 -7.28 -24.85
CA LYS A 91 -9.69 -6.60 -25.02
C LYS A 91 -9.71 -5.59 -26.16
N GLU A 92 -10.20 -5.98 -27.33
CA GLU A 92 -10.12 -5.17 -28.54
C GLU A 92 -11.26 -4.16 -28.68
N HIS A 93 -12.45 -4.41 -28.14
CA HIS A 93 -13.61 -3.54 -28.40
C HIS A 93 -14.37 -3.13 -27.13
N GLN A 94 -14.13 -3.75 -25.97
CA GLN A 94 -14.81 -3.44 -24.70
C GLN A 94 -16.35 -3.49 -24.80
N ASN A 95 -16.88 -4.32 -25.70
CA ASN A 95 -18.29 -4.32 -26.12
C ASN A 95 -19.09 -5.55 -25.64
N TRP A 96 -18.54 -6.35 -24.73
CA TRP A 96 -19.14 -7.61 -24.25
C TRP A 96 -19.99 -7.41 -23.00
N CYS A 97 -21.25 -7.83 -23.05
CA CYS A 97 -22.21 -7.76 -21.95
C CYS A 97 -22.72 -9.17 -21.62
N VAL A 98 -22.58 -9.59 -20.36
CA VAL A 98 -23.11 -10.87 -19.87
C VAL A 98 -24.44 -10.62 -19.18
N ILE A 99 -25.45 -11.40 -19.54
CA ILE A 99 -26.81 -11.33 -18.99
C ILE A 99 -27.18 -12.69 -18.41
N ASP A 100 -27.66 -12.69 -17.17
CA ASP A 100 -28.18 -13.88 -16.51
C ASP A 100 -29.45 -14.37 -17.22
N ALA A 101 -29.35 -15.54 -17.87
CA ALA A 101 -30.46 -16.12 -18.62
C ALA A 101 -31.42 -16.94 -17.74
N LEU A 102 -31.18 -17.05 -16.43
CA LEU A 102 -32.14 -17.65 -15.47
C LEU A 102 -33.34 -16.76 -15.21
N GLN A 103 -33.22 -15.46 -15.50
CA GLN A 103 -34.29 -14.49 -15.34
C GLN A 103 -35.44 -14.69 -16.33
N SER A 104 -36.56 -14.01 -16.07
CA SER A 104 -37.72 -14.07 -16.97
C SER A 104 -37.43 -13.44 -18.34
N LYS A 105 -38.14 -13.89 -19.38
CA LYS A 105 -38.02 -13.34 -20.75
C LYS A 105 -38.20 -11.82 -20.77
N TRP A 106 -39.14 -11.30 -19.98
CA TRP A 106 -39.41 -9.86 -19.83
C TRP A 106 -38.25 -9.10 -19.19
N TRP A 107 -37.62 -9.67 -18.17
CA TRP A 107 -36.47 -9.05 -17.53
C TRP A 107 -35.29 -8.97 -18.48
N ILE A 108 -34.99 -10.08 -19.19
CA ILE A 108 -33.91 -10.14 -20.18
C ILE A 108 -34.17 -9.12 -21.30
N TRP A 109 -35.40 -9.06 -21.83
CA TRP A 109 -35.81 -8.09 -22.83
C TRP A 109 -35.56 -6.64 -22.36
N ASN A 110 -36.03 -6.30 -21.16
CA ASN A 110 -35.85 -4.96 -20.60
C ASN A 110 -34.37 -4.62 -20.39
N LYS A 111 -33.55 -5.58 -19.94
CA LYS A 111 -32.11 -5.37 -19.73
C LYS A 111 -31.40 -5.12 -21.06
N VAL A 112 -31.64 -5.96 -22.08
CA VAL A 112 -31.07 -5.76 -23.42
C VAL A 112 -31.52 -4.42 -24.01
N LEU A 113 -32.82 -4.09 -23.89
CA LEU A 113 -33.36 -2.84 -24.40
C LEU A 113 -32.68 -1.63 -23.76
N GLN A 114 -32.47 -1.64 -22.44
CA GLN A 114 -31.76 -0.58 -21.73
C GLN A 114 -30.32 -0.40 -22.23
N GLU A 115 -29.56 -1.49 -22.36
CA GLU A 115 -28.18 -1.45 -22.86
C GLU A 115 -28.10 -0.93 -24.29
N VAL A 116 -29.01 -1.37 -25.17
CA VAL A 116 -29.09 -0.87 -26.55
C VAL A 116 -29.44 0.61 -26.58
N GLN A 117 -30.39 1.06 -25.76
CA GLN A 117 -30.76 2.49 -25.67
C GLN A 117 -29.60 3.37 -25.25
N VAL A 118 -28.79 2.93 -24.27
CA VAL A 118 -27.58 3.65 -23.83
C VAL A 118 -26.60 3.79 -24.99
N VAL A 119 -26.27 2.69 -25.66
CA VAL A 119 -25.28 2.68 -26.73
C VAL A 119 -25.75 3.50 -27.94
N VAL A 120 -27.02 3.39 -28.33
CA VAL A 120 -27.59 4.21 -29.42
C VAL A 120 -27.53 5.70 -29.07
N LYS A 121 -27.87 6.07 -27.83
CA LYS A 121 -27.80 7.46 -27.36
C LYS A 121 -26.36 7.98 -27.38
N GLU A 122 -25.38 7.18 -26.97
CA GLU A 122 -23.96 7.55 -27.00
C GLU A 122 -23.47 7.77 -28.43
N ILE A 123 -23.81 6.86 -29.35
CA ILE A 123 -23.48 6.99 -30.77
C ILE A 123 -24.10 8.26 -31.36
N GLN A 124 -25.40 8.52 -31.10
CA GLN A 124 -26.08 9.73 -31.58
C GLN A 124 -25.42 11.00 -31.02
N THR A 125 -25.18 11.03 -29.71
CA THR A 125 -24.53 12.15 -29.03
C THR A 125 -23.14 12.41 -29.61
N TYR A 126 -22.38 11.35 -29.90
CA TYR A 126 -21.08 11.45 -30.54
C TYR A 126 -21.18 12.06 -31.94
N LEU A 127 -22.05 11.53 -32.80
CA LEU A 127 -22.21 12.02 -34.17
C LEU A 127 -22.66 13.48 -34.23
N GLU A 128 -23.61 13.87 -33.38
CA GLU A 128 -24.10 15.23 -33.27
C GLU A 128 -22.98 16.20 -32.84
N ARG A 129 -22.27 15.86 -31.76
CA ARG A 129 -21.18 16.71 -31.24
C ARG A 129 -20.04 16.87 -32.22
N ILE A 130 -19.63 15.78 -32.88
CA ILE A 130 -18.55 15.84 -33.88
C ILE A 130 -18.98 16.66 -35.10
N ARG A 131 -20.25 16.56 -35.54
CA ARG A 131 -20.80 17.40 -36.61
C ARG A 131 -20.79 18.89 -36.24
N GLU A 132 -21.03 19.23 -34.98
CA GLU A 132 -20.94 20.59 -34.44
C GLU A 132 -19.49 21.05 -34.20
N GLY A 133 -18.49 20.18 -34.40
CA GLY A 133 -17.08 20.47 -34.12
C GLY A 133 -16.73 20.51 -32.64
N LYS A 134 -17.59 19.98 -31.76
CA LYS A 134 -17.37 19.89 -30.31
C LYS A 134 -16.66 18.58 -29.93
N ALA A 135 -16.12 18.53 -28.72
CA ALA A 135 -15.59 17.28 -28.18
C ALA A 135 -16.71 16.30 -27.82
N ALA A 136 -16.46 15.02 -27.99
CA ALA A 136 -17.40 13.95 -27.69
C ALA A 136 -16.73 12.79 -26.93
N GLY A 137 -17.46 12.18 -26.00
CA GLY A 137 -17.00 10.98 -25.32
C GLY A 137 -16.88 9.82 -26.30
N ILE A 138 -15.88 8.99 -26.09
CA ILE A 138 -15.62 7.81 -26.95
C ILE A 138 -15.74 6.48 -26.21
N ALA A 139 -16.28 6.51 -24.99
CA ALA A 139 -16.69 5.31 -24.28
C ALA A 139 -17.66 4.49 -25.14
N ASP A 140 -17.54 3.17 -25.08
CA ASP A 140 -18.43 2.21 -25.75
C ASP A 140 -18.55 2.31 -27.29
N LEU A 141 -17.74 3.13 -27.97
CA LEU A 141 -17.68 3.23 -29.43
C LEU A 141 -16.85 2.13 -30.13
N CYS A 142 -16.53 1.03 -29.42
CA CYS A 142 -15.79 -0.13 -29.94
C CYS A 142 -14.39 0.19 -30.50
N ILE A 143 -13.73 1.25 -29.99
CA ILE A 143 -12.42 1.69 -30.45
C ILE A 143 -11.35 0.69 -30.01
N SER A 144 -10.55 0.23 -30.98
CA SER A 144 -9.46 -0.71 -30.71
C SER A 144 -8.27 -0.05 -30.03
N PRO A 145 -7.50 -0.77 -29.21
CA PRO A 145 -6.24 -0.27 -28.65
C PRO A 145 -5.25 0.20 -29.72
N THR A 146 -5.28 -0.41 -30.91
CA THR A 146 -4.42 -0.03 -32.03
C THR A 146 -4.87 1.29 -32.67
N GLU A 147 -6.16 1.47 -32.91
CA GLU A 147 -6.74 2.73 -33.38
C GLU A 147 -6.51 3.84 -32.37
N LEU A 148 -6.75 3.56 -31.08
CA LEU A 148 -6.51 4.48 -29.99
C LEU A 148 -5.09 5.03 -30.06
N ARG A 149 -4.09 4.14 -30.17
CA ARG A 149 -2.67 4.51 -30.23
C ARG A 149 -2.33 5.39 -31.44
N TYR A 150 -2.92 5.11 -32.61
CA TYR A 150 -2.65 5.86 -33.83
C TYR A 150 -3.26 7.27 -33.79
N ARG A 151 -4.41 7.42 -33.13
CA ARG A 151 -5.16 8.68 -33.05
C ARG A 151 -4.94 9.45 -31.75
N LEU A 152 -3.98 9.06 -30.90
CA LEU A 152 -3.67 9.83 -29.71
C LEU A 152 -3.28 11.27 -30.08
N GLY A 153 -3.83 12.23 -29.36
CA GLY A 153 -3.46 13.64 -29.50
C GLY A 153 -2.07 13.94 -28.95
N GLU A 154 -1.72 15.23 -28.91
CA GLU A 154 -0.37 15.68 -28.52
C GLU A 154 0.00 15.34 -27.06
N PHE A 155 -0.99 15.07 -26.21
CA PHE A 155 -0.80 14.67 -24.82
C PHE A 155 -0.61 13.15 -24.62
N GLY A 156 -0.71 12.35 -25.68
CA GLY A 156 -0.53 10.90 -25.60
C GLY A 156 -1.50 10.24 -24.61
N GLN A 157 -0.96 9.61 -23.56
CA GLN A 157 -1.74 8.95 -22.50
C GLN A 157 -1.94 9.84 -21.26
N TYR A 158 -1.50 11.09 -21.28
CA TYR A 158 -1.61 11.99 -20.14
C TYR A 158 -2.88 12.84 -20.21
N CYS A 159 -3.42 13.17 -19.04
CA CYS A 159 -4.60 14.02 -18.93
C CYS A 159 -4.27 15.49 -19.28
N PRO A 160 -4.84 16.06 -20.37
CA PRO A 160 -4.57 17.45 -20.74
C PRO A 160 -5.16 18.45 -19.73
N VAL A 161 -6.32 18.15 -19.15
CA VAL A 161 -7.00 19.02 -18.19
C VAL A 161 -6.23 19.12 -16.87
N SER A 162 -5.74 17.98 -16.35
CA SER A 162 -4.93 17.96 -15.12
C SER A 162 -3.61 18.70 -15.31
N LEU A 163 -2.99 18.60 -16.48
CA LEU A 163 -1.78 19.33 -16.81
C LEU A 163 -2.04 20.84 -16.93
N ALA A 164 -3.15 21.23 -17.56
CA ALA A 164 -3.50 22.63 -17.76
C ALA A 164 -3.92 23.36 -16.48
N GLU A 165 -4.76 22.76 -15.64
CA GLU A 165 -5.29 23.42 -14.43
C GLU A 165 -4.38 23.23 -13.21
N LYS A 166 -3.82 22.03 -13.02
CA LYS A 166 -3.10 21.64 -11.80
C LYS A 166 -1.58 21.56 -12.02
N GLY A 167 -1.11 21.56 -13.27
CA GLY A 167 0.30 21.28 -13.60
C GLY A 167 0.71 19.84 -13.34
N GLU A 168 -0.26 18.91 -13.20
CA GLU A 168 0.00 17.52 -12.81
C GLU A 168 0.04 16.59 -14.02
N LEU A 169 1.13 15.81 -14.14
CA LEU A 169 1.27 14.72 -15.11
C LEU A 169 0.57 13.46 -14.58
N VAL A 170 -0.70 13.30 -14.93
CA VAL A 170 -1.47 12.10 -14.61
C VAL A 170 -1.43 11.13 -15.78
N ASP A 171 -0.79 9.99 -15.59
CA ASP A 171 -0.71 8.92 -16.60
C ASP A 171 -1.99 8.06 -16.58
N CYS A 172 -2.78 8.14 -17.66
CA CYS A 172 -4.02 7.40 -17.85
C CYS A 172 -3.79 6.05 -18.57
N SER A 173 -2.54 5.60 -18.76
CA SER A 173 -2.25 4.29 -19.37
C SER A 173 -2.55 3.11 -18.44
N VAL A 174 -2.61 3.35 -17.12
CA VAL A 174 -2.86 2.31 -16.10
C VAL A 174 -4.24 1.67 -16.29
N THR A 175 -5.22 2.45 -16.70
CA THR A 175 -6.59 1.98 -16.93
C THR A 175 -6.82 1.80 -18.43
N PRO A 176 -7.13 0.57 -18.90
CA PRO A 176 -7.39 0.32 -20.32
C PRO A 176 -8.77 0.82 -20.77
N SER A 177 -9.67 1.10 -19.83
CA SER A 177 -11.02 1.62 -20.10
C SER A 177 -10.98 2.97 -20.82
N LEU A 178 -11.92 3.15 -21.76
CA LEU A 178 -12.15 4.40 -22.47
C LEU A 178 -13.27 5.26 -21.85
N GLN A 179 -13.73 4.92 -20.64
CA GLN A 179 -14.78 5.64 -19.94
C GLN A 179 -14.51 7.15 -19.83
N PHE A 180 -13.25 7.52 -19.55
CA PHE A 180 -12.83 8.92 -19.43
C PHE A 180 -12.04 9.38 -20.65
N ALA A 181 -12.39 8.93 -21.85
CA ALA A 181 -11.73 9.33 -23.08
C ALA A 181 -12.69 10.11 -23.97
N ALA A 182 -12.14 11.08 -24.70
CA ALA A 182 -12.89 11.95 -25.60
C ALA A 182 -12.13 12.15 -26.91
N GLU A 183 -12.88 12.38 -27.98
CA GLU A 183 -12.37 12.82 -29.26
C GLU A 183 -12.58 14.32 -29.41
N PHE A 184 -11.56 15.00 -29.92
CA PHE A 184 -11.66 16.36 -30.42
C PHE A 184 -10.80 16.52 -31.67
N ARG A 185 -11.40 17.02 -32.75
CA ARG A 185 -10.72 17.28 -34.05
C ARG A 185 -9.92 16.09 -34.56
N GLY A 186 -10.50 14.88 -34.51
CA GLY A 186 -9.88 13.66 -35.02
C GLY A 186 -8.89 12.99 -34.05
N HIS A 187 -8.52 13.63 -32.95
CA HIS A 187 -7.55 13.12 -31.98
C HIS A 187 -8.23 12.67 -30.68
N TYR A 188 -7.68 11.63 -30.05
CA TYR A 188 -8.16 11.07 -28.80
C TYR A 188 -7.34 11.55 -27.62
N TYR A 189 -8.04 11.89 -26.55
CA TYR A 189 -7.49 12.33 -25.29
C TYR A 189 -8.09 11.49 -24.16
N LYS A 190 -7.25 11.13 -23.19
CA LYS A 190 -7.69 10.46 -21.96
C LYS A 190 -7.67 11.45 -20.82
N MET A 191 -8.62 11.31 -19.91
CA MET A 191 -8.79 12.17 -18.75
C MET A 191 -8.64 11.35 -17.47
N ALA A 192 -8.22 12.03 -16.41
CA ALA A 192 -7.94 11.40 -15.12
C ALA A 192 -9.22 10.94 -14.40
N SER A 193 -10.33 11.66 -14.56
CA SER A 193 -11.62 11.32 -13.98
C SER A 193 -12.79 11.87 -14.79
N GLN A 194 -14.02 11.57 -14.34
CA GLN A 194 -15.25 12.12 -14.90
C GLN A 194 -15.28 13.66 -14.83
N GLU A 195 -14.76 14.27 -13.76
CA GLU A 195 -14.74 15.73 -13.62
C GLU A 195 -13.89 16.38 -14.70
N GLU A 196 -12.70 15.83 -14.97
CA GLU A 196 -11.83 16.31 -16.04
C GLU A 196 -12.44 16.04 -17.44
N LEU A 197 -13.14 14.91 -17.63
CA LEU A 197 -13.87 14.65 -18.87
C LEU A 197 -14.96 15.71 -19.12
N ASP A 198 -15.78 16.03 -18.12
CA ASP A 198 -16.88 17.00 -18.27
C ASP A 198 -16.34 18.40 -18.61
N LYS A 199 -15.24 18.81 -17.96
CA LYS A 199 -14.52 20.04 -18.29
C LYS A 199 -14.02 20.03 -19.73
N PHE A 200 -13.39 18.93 -20.17
CA PHE A 200 -12.91 18.79 -21.54
C PHE A 200 -14.05 18.85 -22.57
N LEU A 201 -15.17 18.16 -22.32
CA LEU A 201 -16.35 18.17 -23.20
C LEU A 201 -17.01 19.55 -23.28
N SER A 202 -16.87 20.37 -22.25
CA SER A 202 -17.43 21.73 -22.23
C SER A 202 -16.64 22.72 -23.09
N ARG A 203 -15.30 22.71 -22.99
CA ARG A 203 -14.39 23.68 -23.63
C ARG A 203 -13.04 23.04 -23.98
N PRO A 204 -12.99 22.13 -24.97
CA PRO A 204 -11.78 21.37 -25.30
C PRO A 204 -10.65 22.26 -25.82
N GLU A 205 -10.96 23.38 -26.47
CA GLU A 205 -9.97 24.26 -27.12
C GLU A 205 -8.92 24.78 -26.14
N VAL A 206 -9.31 25.03 -24.88
CA VAL A 206 -8.42 25.57 -23.85
C VAL A 206 -7.38 24.55 -23.39
N TYR A 207 -7.65 23.26 -23.60
CA TYR A 207 -6.81 22.16 -23.13
C TYR A 207 -5.94 21.55 -24.24
N VAL A 208 -6.16 21.90 -25.51
CA VAL A 208 -5.39 21.38 -26.65
C VAL A 208 -4.59 22.46 -27.36
N PRO A 209 -3.46 22.13 -28.01
CA PRO A 209 -2.73 23.10 -28.82
C PRO A 209 -3.64 23.72 -29.89
N PRO A 210 -3.52 25.03 -30.17
CA PRO A 210 -2.48 25.96 -29.72
C PRO A 210 -2.78 26.74 -28.43
N LEU A 211 -3.98 26.62 -27.84
CA LEU A 211 -4.39 27.43 -26.67
C LEU A 211 -4.03 26.78 -25.33
N ALA A 212 -3.52 25.55 -25.34
CA ALA A 212 -3.11 24.85 -24.12
C ALA A 212 -2.05 25.65 -23.36
N PRO A 213 -2.24 25.90 -22.04
CA PRO A 213 -1.30 26.69 -21.25
C PRO A 213 0.05 25.98 -21.06
N HIS A 214 0.04 24.65 -20.99
CA HIS A 214 1.21 23.82 -20.77
C HIS A 214 1.22 22.68 -21.80
N PRO A 215 2.16 22.67 -22.76
CA PRO A 215 2.32 21.54 -23.67
C PRO A 215 2.86 20.33 -22.92
N LEU A 216 2.63 19.12 -23.44
CA LEU A 216 3.24 17.92 -22.89
C LEU A 216 4.78 18.02 -22.97
N PRO A 217 5.51 17.78 -21.86
CA PRO A 217 6.96 17.73 -21.91
C PRO A 217 7.48 16.64 -22.87
N PRO A 218 8.63 16.86 -23.54
CA PRO A 218 9.33 15.85 -24.31
C PRO A 218 9.51 14.53 -23.54
N PRO A 219 9.53 13.36 -24.21
CA PRO A 219 9.62 12.05 -23.57
C PRO A 219 10.84 11.84 -22.64
N GLU A 220 11.90 12.61 -22.83
CA GLU A 220 13.11 12.60 -21.98
C GLU A 220 12.89 13.28 -20.63
N MET A 221 11.96 14.25 -20.59
CA MET A 221 11.54 14.96 -19.39
C MET A 221 10.27 14.37 -18.78
N LEU A 222 9.83 13.19 -19.20
CA LEU A 222 8.72 12.48 -18.56
C LEU A 222 9.26 11.50 -17.51
N PRO A 223 8.68 11.48 -16.30
CA PRO A 223 9.11 10.56 -15.27
C PRO A 223 8.70 9.13 -15.64
N LYS A 224 9.61 8.17 -15.43
CA LYS A 224 9.38 6.74 -15.73
C LYS A 224 9.56 5.92 -14.45
N LYS A 225 8.55 5.16 -14.05
CA LYS A 225 8.64 4.22 -12.92
C LYS A 225 9.66 3.12 -13.28
N LEU A 226 10.54 2.80 -12.34
CA LEU A 226 11.53 1.74 -12.47
C LEU A 226 11.21 0.62 -11.48
N THR A 227 11.47 -0.61 -11.90
CA THR A 227 11.43 -1.77 -10.99
C THR A 227 12.78 -1.93 -10.28
N ALA A 228 12.80 -2.71 -9.19
CA ALA A 228 14.06 -3.00 -8.49
C ALA A 228 15.11 -3.70 -9.38
N ALA A 229 14.67 -4.45 -10.40
CA ALA A 229 15.57 -5.05 -11.39
C ALA A 229 16.21 -3.99 -12.29
N ASP A 230 15.41 -3.02 -12.77
CA ASP A 230 15.90 -1.92 -13.60
C ASP A 230 16.92 -1.06 -12.83
N VAL A 231 16.67 -0.79 -11.55
CA VAL A 231 17.62 -0.04 -10.70
C VAL A 231 18.94 -0.78 -10.54
N LYS A 232 18.91 -2.11 -10.38
CA LYS A 232 20.13 -2.92 -10.30
C LYS A 232 20.91 -2.93 -11.62
N ALA A 233 20.21 -2.94 -12.76
CA ALA A 233 20.82 -2.89 -14.08
C ALA A 233 21.51 -1.54 -14.37
N LEU A 234 21.05 -0.45 -13.73
CA LEU A 234 21.63 0.88 -13.86
C LEU A 234 22.93 1.07 -13.04
N PHE A 235 23.41 0.07 -12.30
CA PHE A 235 24.68 0.17 -11.58
C PHE A 235 25.84 0.42 -12.57
N PRO A 236 26.72 1.42 -12.36
CA PRO A 236 27.02 2.14 -11.11
C PRO A 236 26.40 3.55 -10.98
N VAL A 237 25.31 3.86 -11.69
CA VAL A 237 24.63 5.17 -11.59
C VAL A 237 24.19 5.42 -10.15
N ARG A 238 24.61 6.56 -9.58
CA ARG A 238 24.24 6.95 -8.21
C ARG A 238 22.84 7.55 -8.20
N ALA A 239 22.05 7.17 -7.21
CA ALA A 239 20.77 7.82 -6.96
C ALA A 239 21.00 9.29 -6.56
N GLU A 240 20.18 10.16 -7.14
CA GLU A 240 20.10 11.58 -6.77
C GLU A 240 19.73 11.71 -5.28
N MET A 241 20.10 12.82 -4.65
CA MET A 241 19.90 13.01 -3.21
C MET A 241 20.53 11.90 -2.35
N GLN A 242 21.59 11.24 -2.84
CA GLN A 242 22.27 10.11 -2.19
C GLN A 242 21.30 8.97 -1.77
N GLY A 243 20.20 8.80 -2.51
CA GLY A 243 19.17 7.79 -2.21
C GLY A 243 18.14 8.20 -1.15
N HIS A 244 18.12 9.46 -0.72
CA HIS A 244 17.05 10.00 0.13
C HIS A 244 15.83 10.39 -0.70
N CYS A 245 14.64 10.24 -0.11
CA CYS A 245 13.37 10.58 -0.75
C CYS A 245 13.21 12.10 -0.94
N PRO A 246 13.17 12.62 -2.18
CA PRO A 246 13.00 14.06 -2.45
C PRO A 246 11.67 14.60 -1.94
N VAL A 247 10.60 13.80 -2.07
CA VAL A 247 9.23 14.20 -1.71
C VAL A 247 9.09 14.37 -0.21
N THR A 248 9.60 13.43 0.58
CA THR A 248 9.59 13.54 2.05
C THR A 248 10.38 14.76 2.49
N TYR A 249 11.52 15.03 1.87
CA TYR A 249 12.36 16.17 2.22
C TYR A 249 11.66 17.51 1.97
N LEU A 250 11.09 17.72 0.77
CA LEU A 250 10.40 18.97 0.45
C LEU A 250 9.08 19.13 1.23
N ASP A 251 8.26 18.08 1.31
CA ASP A 251 7.00 18.10 2.08
C ASP A 251 7.26 18.34 3.58
N GLY A 252 8.37 17.79 4.10
CA GLY A 252 8.84 17.99 5.47
C GLY A 252 9.51 19.34 5.72
N LYS A 253 9.35 20.32 4.81
CA LYS A 253 9.93 21.67 4.89
C LYS A 253 11.45 21.66 5.01
N GLN A 254 12.11 20.72 4.34
CA GLN A 254 13.57 20.58 4.29
C GLN A 254 14.23 20.35 5.65
N ARG A 255 13.47 19.80 6.61
CA ARG A 255 13.96 19.48 7.95
C ARG A 255 14.83 18.22 7.96
N TYR A 256 15.68 18.12 8.98
CA TYR A 256 16.59 17.00 9.14
C TYR A 256 15.86 15.67 9.38
N GLU A 257 14.74 15.70 10.12
CA GLU A 257 13.92 14.53 10.42
C GLU A 257 13.22 13.97 9.17
N ALA A 258 13.06 14.80 8.13
CA ALA A 258 12.40 14.44 6.89
C ALA A 258 13.34 13.82 5.84
N LEU A 259 14.65 13.76 6.12
CA LEU A 259 15.64 13.07 5.29
C LEU A 259 15.59 11.56 5.54
N VAL A 260 14.58 10.92 4.95
CA VAL A 260 14.37 9.49 5.06
C VAL A 260 15.00 8.79 3.85
N PRO A 261 15.80 7.70 4.05
CA PRO A 261 16.30 6.90 2.93
C PRO A 261 15.14 6.24 2.18
N GLY A 262 15.21 6.23 0.85
CA GLY A 262 14.21 5.56 0.01
C GLY A 262 14.41 4.05 -0.07
N ASN A 263 13.40 3.35 -0.58
CA ASN A 263 13.41 1.93 -0.88
C ASN A 263 13.57 1.70 -2.40
N ILE A 264 14.46 0.77 -2.78
CA ILE A 264 14.79 0.45 -4.19
C ILE A 264 13.55 -0.02 -4.98
N GLU A 265 12.56 -0.62 -4.32
CA GLU A 265 11.29 -1.01 -4.94
C GLU A 265 10.47 0.18 -5.47
N TYR A 266 10.69 1.37 -4.90
CA TYR A 266 10.02 2.61 -5.30
C TYR A 266 11.02 3.56 -5.94
N ALA A 267 11.29 3.36 -7.22
CA ALA A 267 12.22 4.19 -7.96
C ALA A 267 11.59 4.79 -9.23
N ALA A 268 12.09 5.95 -9.63
CA ALA A 268 11.77 6.58 -10.90
C ALA A 268 13.01 7.15 -11.58
N LYS A 269 13.00 7.14 -12.91
CA LYS A 269 13.95 7.87 -13.75
C LYS A 269 13.32 9.18 -14.20
N TYR A 270 14.04 10.29 -14.05
CA TYR A 270 13.62 11.60 -14.55
C TYR A 270 14.84 12.41 -14.99
N GLN A 271 14.85 12.94 -16.21
CA GLN A 271 16.00 13.66 -16.79
C GLN A 271 17.33 12.90 -16.64
N ASP A 272 17.33 11.61 -16.98
CA ASP A 272 18.47 10.68 -16.82
C ASP A 272 19.03 10.49 -15.40
N LYS A 273 18.31 11.00 -14.38
CA LYS A 273 18.64 10.82 -12.97
C LYS A 273 17.73 9.78 -12.32
N LEU A 274 18.32 9.01 -11.41
CA LEU A 274 17.64 8.00 -10.62
C LEU A 274 17.17 8.62 -9.29
N TYR A 275 15.86 8.55 -9.04
CA TYR A 275 15.25 8.96 -7.78
C TYR A 275 14.66 7.75 -7.05
N ILE A 276 14.86 7.68 -5.73
CA ILE A 276 14.37 6.59 -4.88
C ILE A 276 13.45 7.19 -3.80
N PHE A 277 12.33 6.54 -3.53
CA PHE A 277 11.27 7.03 -2.64
C PHE A 277 11.03 6.07 -1.48
N GLU A 278 10.50 6.60 -0.38
CA GLU A 278 10.24 5.79 0.83
C GLU A 278 9.00 4.89 0.66
N SER A 279 7.98 5.35 -0.05
CA SER A 279 6.71 4.66 -0.28
C SER A 279 6.16 4.89 -1.68
N GLU A 280 5.22 4.04 -2.11
CA GLU A 280 4.56 4.15 -3.41
C GLU A 280 3.77 5.47 -3.56
N GLU A 281 3.14 5.96 -2.49
CA GLU A 281 2.44 7.25 -2.50
C GLU A 281 3.37 8.42 -2.87
N LYS A 282 4.59 8.40 -2.34
CA LYS A 282 5.61 9.43 -2.59
C LYS A 282 6.17 9.32 -4.01
N LEU A 283 6.35 8.10 -4.51
CA LEU A 283 6.67 7.86 -5.91
C LEU A 283 5.58 8.44 -6.83
N LEU A 284 4.31 8.11 -6.60
CA LEU A 284 3.21 8.64 -7.42
C LEU A 284 3.12 10.17 -7.36
N LYS A 285 3.37 10.76 -6.18
CA LYS A 285 3.41 12.21 -6.03
C LYS A 285 4.53 12.86 -6.85
N PHE A 286 5.71 12.23 -6.90
CA PHE A 286 6.80 12.67 -7.77
C PHE A 286 6.45 12.51 -9.25
N MET A 287 5.83 11.40 -9.65
CA MET A 287 5.41 11.16 -11.04
C MET A 287 4.42 12.23 -11.52
N ARG A 288 3.54 12.73 -10.63
CA ARG A 288 2.62 13.82 -10.95
C ARG A 288 3.29 15.18 -11.08
N LEU A 289 4.24 15.51 -10.21
CA LEU A 289 4.85 16.84 -10.13
C LEU A 289 6.39 16.78 -10.09
N PRO A 290 7.04 16.21 -11.12
CA PRO A 290 8.49 16.01 -11.06
C PRO A 290 9.26 17.33 -11.02
N GLU A 291 8.77 18.37 -11.71
CA GLU A 291 9.36 19.71 -11.76
C GLU A 291 9.49 20.39 -10.38
N LYS A 292 8.64 20.01 -9.42
CA LYS A 292 8.69 20.55 -8.06
C LYS A 292 9.80 19.92 -7.21
N TYR A 293 10.16 18.67 -7.49
CA TYR A 293 11.00 17.84 -6.61
C TYR A 293 12.39 17.53 -7.18
N TRP A 294 12.65 17.78 -8.48
CA TRP A 294 13.89 17.34 -9.13
C TRP A 294 15.15 18.10 -8.68
N ASN A 295 15.05 19.42 -8.44
CA ASN A 295 16.21 20.30 -8.15
C ASN A 295 16.37 20.60 -6.65
N LEU A 296 16.30 19.57 -5.81
CA LEU A 296 16.54 19.73 -4.38
C LEU A 296 18.04 19.59 -4.09
N LYS A 297 18.55 20.44 -3.20
CA LYS A 297 19.93 20.37 -2.72
C LYS A 297 19.94 19.82 -1.31
N LEU A 298 20.74 18.78 -1.08
CA LEU A 298 20.94 18.24 0.26
C LEU A 298 21.66 19.24 1.17
N PRO A 299 21.32 19.28 2.47
CA PRO A 299 22.07 20.04 3.44
C PRO A 299 23.46 19.41 3.67
N ARG A 300 24.44 20.23 4.09
CA ARG A 300 25.81 19.76 4.35
C ARG A 300 25.91 18.68 5.44
N LYS A 301 24.96 18.64 6.37
CA LYS A 301 24.89 17.64 7.44
C LYS A 301 23.76 16.66 7.16
N LEU A 302 24.11 15.39 6.98
CA LEU A 302 23.16 14.30 6.72
C LEU A 302 22.89 13.49 7.99
N PRO A 303 21.73 12.83 8.10
CA PRO A 303 21.46 11.85 9.15
C PRO A 303 22.51 10.74 9.15
N PRO A 304 23.08 10.38 10.32
CA PRO A 304 23.96 9.24 10.41
C PRO A 304 23.17 7.98 10.03
N ILE A 305 23.80 7.11 9.24
CA ILE A 305 23.20 5.84 8.84
C ILE A 305 23.07 4.99 10.11
N LYS A 306 21.84 4.67 10.50
CA LYS A 306 21.53 3.82 11.66
C LYS A 306 21.89 2.36 11.35
N LYS A 307 23.18 2.04 11.36
CA LYS A 307 23.63 0.63 11.32
C LYS A 307 23.60 0.08 12.75
N PRO A 308 22.94 -1.06 13.01
CA PRO A 308 22.99 -1.68 14.32
C PRO A 308 24.42 -2.10 14.61
N ILE A 309 25.03 -1.50 15.64
CA ILE A 309 26.36 -1.87 16.13
C ILE A 309 26.16 -2.86 17.27
N LEU A 310 26.86 -3.99 17.22
CA LEU A 310 26.85 -4.96 18.31
C LEU A 310 27.46 -4.33 19.57
N LEU A 311 26.84 -4.54 20.74
CA LEU A 311 27.31 -4.00 22.02
C LEU A 311 28.77 -4.37 22.31
N THR A 312 29.20 -5.57 21.92
CA THR A 312 30.57 -6.08 22.08
C THR A 312 31.59 -5.44 21.13
N ALA A 313 31.13 -4.79 20.06
CA ALA A 313 31.99 -4.08 19.11
C ALA A 313 32.29 -2.63 19.56
N LEU A 314 31.65 -2.16 20.65
CA LEU A 314 31.92 -0.83 21.19
C LEU A 314 33.25 -0.80 21.95
N PRO A 315 33.96 0.34 21.97
CA PRO A 315 35.07 0.57 22.89
C PRO A 315 34.64 0.36 24.36
N LEU A 316 35.59 0.04 25.24
CA LEU A 316 35.33 -0.30 26.64
C LEU A 316 34.40 0.72 27.35
N ALA A 317 34.61 2.02 27.12
CA ALA A 317 33.77 3.06 27.69
C ALA A 317 32.30 2.94 27.24
N GLY A 318 32.05 2.79 25.93
CA GLY A 318 30.70 2.62 25.38
C GLY A 318 30.05 1.30 25.79
N TYR A 319 30.83 0.23 25.90
CA TYR A 319 30.34 -1.06 26.42
C TYR A 319 29.86 -0.94 27.87
N LEU A 320 30.64 -0.29 28.74
CA LEU A 320 30.26 -0.09 30.15
C LEU A 320 29.08 0.85 30.29
N GLU A 321 29.03 1.92 29.49
CA GLU A 321 27.93 2.88 29.48
C GLU A 321 26.60 2.21 29.08
N GLN A 322 26.58 1.51 27.95
CA GLN A 322 25.36 0.88 27.46
C GLN A 322 25.01 -0.41 28.21
N GLY A 323 26.00 -1.13 28.72
CA GLY A 323 25.81 -2.45 29.34
C GLY A 323 25.60 -2.43 30.86
N ALA A 324 26.22 -1.50 31.59
CA ALA A 324 26.25 -1.51 33.06
C ALA A 324 25.77 -0.20 33.71
N ALA A 325 25.79 0.94 33.01
CA ALA A 325 25.51 2.23 33.64
C ALA A 325 24.12 2.30 34.26
N THR A 326 23.07 1.89 33.54
CA THR A 326 21.70 1.92 34.06
C THR A 326 21.54 1.12 35.35
N SER A 327 22.18 -0.05 35.44
CA SER A 327 22.16 -0.89 36.65
C SER A 327 22.95 -0.26 37.78
N LEU A 328 24.11 0.34 37.50
CA LEU A 328 24.94 1.03 38.49
C LEU A 328 24.26 2.29 39.02
N ILE A 329 23.66 3.10 38.14
CA ILE A 329 22.93 4.33 38.52
C ILE A 329 21.79 3.98 39.47
N LYS A 330 21.01 2.94 39.18
CA LYS A 330 19.93 2.47 40.07
C LYS A 330 20.46 2.05 41.45
N ALA A 331 21.52 1.23 41.47
CA ALA A 331 22.13 0.77 42.73
C ALA A 331 22.68 1.94 43.56
N LEU A 332 23.38 2.89 42.93
CA LEU A 332 23.95 4.05 43.60
C LEU A 332 22.89 5.01 44.10
N ASN A 333 21.81 5.22 43.34
CA ASN A 333 20.67 6.04 43.75
C ASN A 333 20.00 5.46 45.00
N GLU A 334 19.73 4.15 45.02
CA GLU A 334 19.13 3.49 46.19
C GLU A 334 20.02 3.57 47.44
N VAL A 335 21.34 3.34 47.30
CA VAL A 335 22.29 3.52 48.41
C VAL A 335 22.32 4.97 48.89
N GLY A 336 22.29 5.93 47.97
CA GLY A 336 22.32 7.36 48.27
C GLY A 336 21.10 7.84 49.05
N CYS A 337 19.92 7.28 48.74
CA CYS A 337 18.67 7.56 49.46
C CYS A 337 18.63 6.86 50.83
N LEU A 338 18.96 5.57 50.89
CA LEU A 338 18.82 4.76 52.10
C LEU A 338 19.94 4.99 53.13
N LYS A 339 21.13 5.40 52.68
CA LYS A 339 22.34 5.61 53.48
C LYS A 339 22.58 4.51 54.53
N PRO A 340 22.59 3.21 54.13
CA PRO A 340 22.67 2.11 55.07
C PRO A 340 23.99 2.11 55.85
N LYS A 341 23.89 1.91 57.17
CA LYS A 341 25.05 1.76 58.07
C LYS A 341 24.97 0.39 58.75
N PHE A 342 25.80 -0.53 58.31
CA PHE A 342 25.88 -1.84 58.94
C PHE A 342 26.69 -1.76 60.25
N PRO A 343 26.25 -2.42 61.34
CA PRO A 343 26.99 -2.48 62.59
C PRO A 343 28.46 -2.86 62.40
N PHE A 344 29.38 -2.14 63.03
CA PHE A 344 30.84 -2.40 63.01
C PHE A 344 31.53 -2.35 61.63
N LEU A 345 30.84 -1.99 60.55
CA LEU A 345 31.44 -1.75 59.24
C LEU A 345 31.54 -0.25 58.92
N SER A 346 32.53 0.09 58.09
CA SER A 346 32.62 1.45 57.55
C SER A 346 31.47 1.71 56.57
N VAL A 347 31.12 2.99 56.40
CA VAL A 347 30.06 3.40 55.46
C VAL A 347 30.42 2.95 54.04
N LYS A 348 31.69 3.11 53.64
CA LYS A 348 32.21 2.67 52.34
C LYS A 348 32.04 1.16 52.12
N LYS A 349 32.38 0.33 53.11
CA LYS A 349 32.22 -1.14 53.00
C LYS A 349 30.75 -1.55 52.93
N THR A 350 29.88 -0.91 53.71
CA THR A 350 28.44 -1.17 53.69
C THR A 350 27.83 -0.82 52.33
N ALA A 351 28.18 0.35 51.78
CA ALA A 351 27.74 0.80 50.47
C ALA A 351 28.17 -0.17 49.36
N LEU A 352 29.44 -0.63 49.36
CA LEU A 352 29.94 -1.59 48.38
C LEU A 352 29.20 -2.93 48.44
N LEU A 353 28.92 -3.45 49.65
CA LEU A 353 28.16 -4.68 49.83
C LEU A 353 26.72 -4.53 49.32
N PHE A 354 26.08 -3.40 49.60
CA PHE A 354 24.75 -3.11 49.09
C PHE A 354 24.74 -3.08 47.56
N VAL A 355 25.64 -2.32 46.92
CA VAL A 355 25.73 -2.24 45.45
C VAL A 355 25.97 -3.63 44.86
N ALA A 356 26.88 -4.42 45.41
CA ALA A 356 27.15 -5.76 44.92
C ALA A 356 25.91 -6.69 45.02
N CYS A 357 25.20 -6.68 46.15
CA CYS A 357 23.98 -7.45 46.33
C CYS A 357 22.85 -6.97 45.41
N HIS A 358 22.70 -5.65 45.24
CA HIS A 358 21.70 -5.03 44.36
C HIS A 358 21.93 -5.42 42.90
N LEU A 359 23.15 -5.29 42.40
CA LEU A 359 23.50 -5.69 41.02
C LEU A 359 23.22 -7.17 40.77
N LYS A 360 23.55 -8.06 41.73
CA LYS A 360 23.29 -9.50 41.60
C LYS A 360 21.80 -9.86 41.73
N ALA A 361 21.05 -9.15 42.57
CA ALA A 361 19.60 -9.35 42.77
C ALA A 361 18.77 -8.94 41.54
N HIS A 362 19.21 -7.88 40.83
CA HIS A 362 18.49 -7.29 39.70
C HIS A 362 19.06 -7.65 38.32
N ASN A 363 20.12 -8.48 38.23
CA ASN A 363 20.68 -8.91 36.94
C ASN A 363 19.72 -9.85 36.18
N PRO A 364 19.14 -9.47 35.02
CA PRO A 364 18.21 -10.30 34.28
C PRO A 364 18.85 -11.55 33.67
N ARG A 365 20.17 -11.57 33.49
CA ARG A 365 20.93 -12.72 32.96
C ARG A 365 21.26 -13.77 34.02
N SER A 366 21.06 -13.47 35.31
CA SER A 366 21.26 -14.43 36.41
C SER A 366 20.07 -15.37 36.53
N SER A 367 20.30 -16.60 36.99
CA SER A 367 19.23 -17.57 37.24
C SER A 367 18.23 -17.08 38.30
N ALA A 368 16.96 -17.47 38.18
CA ALA A 368 15.91 -17.13 39.14
C ALA A 368 16.27 -17.46 40.61
N PRO A 369 16.80 -18.65 40.97
CA PRO A 369 17.19 -18.95 42.34
C PRO A 369 18.33 -18.06 42.85
N ALA A 370 19.32 -17.75 42.01
CA ALA A 370 20.41 -16.85 42.38
C ALA A 370 19.91 -15.42 42.65
N ARG A 371 19.00 -14.89 41.82
CA ARG A 371 18.38 -13.58 42.06
C ARG A 371 17.61 -13.56 43.38
N GLN A 372 16.83 -14.60 43.67
CA GLN A 372 16.07 -14.68 44.91
C GLN A 372 16.97 -14.77 46.15
N MET A 373 18.07 -15.53 46.06
CA MET A 373 19.08 -15.58 47.12
C MET A 373 19.64 -14.18 47.42
N TYR A 374 20.07 -13.43 46.38
CA TYR A 374 20.62 -12.08 46.59
C TYR A 374 19.57 -11.04 47.02
N ARG A 375 18.30 -11.19 46.63
CA ARG A 375 17.19 -10.37 47.18
C ARG A 375 17.00 -10.60 48.67
N ARG A 376 17.05 -11.86 49.13
CA ARG A 376 16.98 -12.19 50.56
C ARG A 376 18.17 -11.62 51.32
N LYS A 377 19.38 -11.75 50.78
CA LYS A 377 20.60 -11.16 51.37
C LYS A 377 20.53 -9.63 51.46
N LEU A 378 19.99 -8.98 50.43
CA LEU A 378 19.79 -7.53 50.42
C LEU A 378 18.78 -7.10 51.51
N ALA A 379 17.66 -7.82 51.64
CA ALA A 379 16.67 -7.55 52.69
C ALA A 379 17.26 -7.75 54.10
N GLN A 380 18.02 -8.82 54.32
CA GLN A 380 18.71 -9.08 55.60
C GLN A 380 19.77 -8.02 55.92
N LEU A 381 20.52 -7.56 54.90
CA LEU A 381 21.46 -6.46 55.04
C LEU A 381 20.74 -5.19 55.50
N MET A 382 19.61 -4.85 54.89
CA MET A 382 18.81 -3.67 55.24
C MET A 382 18.24 -3.77 56.66
N GLU A 383 17.70 -4.92 57.04
CA GLU A 383 17.17 -5.16 58.39
C GLU A 383 18.24 -4.96 59.45
N ARG A 384 19.44 -5.51 59.24
CA ARG A 384 20.57 -5.33 60.16
C ARG A 384 21.07 -3.88 60.22
N CYS A 385 20.98 -3.13 59.11
CA CYS A 385 21.31 -1.70 59.10
C CYS A 385 20.32 -0.86 59.93
N GLN A 386 19.06 -1.30 60.10
CA GLN A 386 18.07 -0.60 60.93
C GLN A 386 18.33 -0.74 62.44
N LEU A 387 19.19 -1.68 62.87
CA LEU A 387 19.53 -1.86 64.28
C LEU A 387 20.24 -0.62 64.87
N VAL A 388 21.11 0.03 64.10
CA VAL A 388 21.87 1.23 64.53
C VAL A 388 20.93 2.40 64.87
N PRO A 389 20.08 2.90 63.95
CA PRO A 389 19.16 3.99 64.27
C PRO A 389 18.12 3.60 65.33
N TYR A 390 17.63 2.35 65.32
CA TYR A 390 16.68 1.87 66.33
C TYR A 390 17.27 1.88 67.75
N LEU A 391 18.46 1.29 67.94
CA LEU A 391 19.14 1.26 69.23
C LEU A 391 19.59 2.67 69.65
N GLY A 392 20.06 3.49 68.71
CA GLY A 392 20.38 4.89 68.95
C GLY A 392 19.20 5.68 69.52
N ALA A 393 17.99 5.52 68.95
CA ALA A 393 16.78 6.17 69.45
C ALA A 393 16.29 5.56 70.78
N ALA A 394 16.31 4.23 70.91
CA ALA A 394 15.81 3.54 72.09
C ALA A 394 16.70 3.72 73.33
N MET A 395 18.00 3.96 73.15
CA MET A 395 18.99 4.15 74.20
C MET A 395 19.32 5.62 74.52
N ALA A 396 18.70 6.59 73.83
CA ALA A 396 18.98 8.02 74.00
C ALA A 396 18.51 8.61 75.35
N GLY A 397 17.77 7.84 76.17
CA GLY A 397 17.22 8.28 77.45
C GLY A 397 17.89 7.63 78.68
N PRO A 398 17.42 7.94 79.91
CA PRO A 398 17.94 7.30 81.12
C PRO A 398 17.73 5.79 81.09
N TYR A 399 18.62 5.06 81.75
CA TYR A 399 18.58 3.60 81.80
C TYR A 399 17.21 3.08 82.24
N LYS A 400 16.63 2.17 81.45
CA LYS A 400 15.38 1.47 81.77
C LYS A 400 15.68 0.04 82.18
N GLU A 401 15.14 -0.37 83.33
CA GLU A 401 15.19 -1.76 83.79
C GLU A 401 14.56 -2.72 82.77
N PRO A 402 15.05 -3.98 82.66
CA PRO A 402 14.62 -4.93 81.63
C PRO A 402 13.10 -5.09 81.50
N ARG A 403 12.35 -5.04 82.61
CA ARG A 403 10.89 -5.16 82.64
C ARG A 403 10.13 -3.96 82.05
N ARG A 404 10.80 -2.81 81.89
CA ARG A 404 10.24 -1.56 81.35
C ARG A 404 10.79 -1.20 79.97
N ARG A 405 11.53 -2.12 79.32
CA ARG A 405 12.04 -1.94 77.97
C ARG A 405 10.97 -2.26 76.92
N PRO A 406 11.04 -1.66 75.72
CA PRO A 406 10.15 -2.03 74.63
C PRO A 406 10.25 -3.53 74.30
N PRO A 407 9.14 -4.19 73.96
CA PRO A 407 9.15 -5.61 73.60
C PRO A 407 10.10 -5.88 72.43
N GLY A 408 10.96 -6.88 72.56
CA GLY A 408 11.96 -7.25 71.55
C GLY A 408 13.25 -6.43 71.54
N PHE A 409 13.40 -5.45 72.45
CA PHE A 409 14.63 -4.65 72.57
C PHE A 409 15.85 -5.50 72.88
N ASP A 410 15.77 -6.39 73.88
CA ASP A 410 16.90 -7.22 74.31
C ASP A 410 17.36 -8.19 73.20
N GLY A 411 16.41 -8.74 72.43
CA GLY A 411 16.71 -9.57 71.26
C GLY A 411 17.43 -8.80 70.15
N ARG A 412 17.01 -7.56 69.87
CA ARG A 412 17.68 -6.68 68.88
C ARG A 412 19.05 -6.21 69.35
N LEU A 413 19.22 -5.98 70.65
CA LEU A 413 20.51 -5.63 71.25
C LEU A 413 21.49 -6.80 71.20
N GLN A 414 21.04 -8.02 71.51
CA GLN A 414 21.83 -9.24 71.37
C GLN A 414 22.20 -9.50 69.91
N ALA A 415 21.26 -9.30 68.98
CA ALA A 415 21.51 -9.40 67.53
C ALA A 415 22.49 -8.32 67.02
N PHE A 416 22.51 -7.13 67.61
CA PHE A 416 23.52 -6.12 67.30
C PHE A 416 24.90 -6.56 67.81
N LEU A 417 25.02 -6.99 69.07
CA LEU A 417 26.30 -7.39 69.65
C LEU A 417 26.91 -8.63 68.97
N SER A 418 26.09 -9.58 68.50
CA SER A 418 26.57 -10.77 67.77
C SER A 418 27.20 -10.46 66.41
N LEU A 419 26.94 -9.27 65.85
CA LEU A 419 27.56 -8.82 64.59
C LEU A 419 28.99 -8.32 64.76
N LYS A 420 29.49 -8.17 66.00
CA LYS A 420 30.85 -7.70 66.29
C LYS A 420 31.92 -8.72 65.90
N ASP A 421 31.63 -10.01 66.12
CA ASP A 421 32.57 -11.12 65.88
C ASP A 421 32.29 -11.84 64.54
N ALA A 422 31.19 -11.49 63.87
CA ALA A 422 30.82 -12.07 62.58
C ALA A 422 31.73 -11.52 61.46
N ARG A 423 32.51 -12.39 60.82
CA ARG A 423 33.23 -12.02 59.58
C ARG A 423 32.20 -11.62 58.50
N PRO A 424 32.50 -10.63 57.63
CA PRO A 424 31.60 -10.17 56.57
C PRO A 424 31.23 -11.24 55.51
N GLY A 425 31.80 -12.45 55.61
CA GLY A 425 31.42 -13.61 54.79
C GLY A 425 30.05 -14.22 55.14
N PHE A 426 29.41 -13.78 56.23
CA PHE A 426 28.09 -14.27 56.68
C PHE A 426 26.98 -13.20 56.57
N LEU A 427 26.88 -12.62 55.38
CA LEU A 427 25.67 -11.99 54.85
C LEU A 427 25.12 -12.82 53.70
#